data_AF-A0A1Q4R979-F1
#
_entry.id   AF-A0A1Q4R979-F1
#
_cell.length_a   1.000
_cell.length_b   1.000
_cell.length_c   1.000
_cell.angle_alpha   90.00
_cell.angle_beta   90.00
_cell.angle_gamma   90.00
#
_symmetry.space_group_name_H-M   'P 1'
#
loop_
_entity.id
_entity.type
_entity.pdbx_description
1 polymer ?
#
loop_
_entity_poly.entity_id
_entity_poly.type
_entity_poly.pdbx_seq_one_letter_code
_entity_poly.pdbx_strand_id
1 'polypeptide(L)'
;MRVFIQDDILCIDKDDVPAFKKGGSVVRNSYFWALKSISCYAPREGNWEFDQEVWVALARMLMAFTESGYLGYSETCLKFPEDTPIPDVLRSVSSYL
;
A
#
# COMPACT_ATOMS: atom_id res chain seq x y z
N MET A 1 -4.76 -3.24 -4.82
CA MET A 1 -3.75 -3.72 -3.86
C MET A 1 -4.51 -4.43 -2.75
N ARG A 2 -4.53 -5.77 -2.77
CA ARG A 2 -5.24 -6.56 -1.76
C ARG A 2 -4.56 -6.38 -0.41
N VAL A 3 -5.36 -6.19 0.62
CA VAL A 3 -4.88 -6.03 2.00
C VAL A 3 -5.74 -6.80 2.98
N PHE A 4 -5.16 -7.11 4.13
CA PHE A 4 -5.86 -7.59 5.32
C PHE A 4 -5.20 -7.02 6.56
N ILE A 5 -5.91 -7.05 7.69
CA ILE A 5 -5.34 -6.65 8.99
C ILE A 5 -5.23 -7.90 9.86
N GLN A 6 -4.06 -8.10 10.44
CA GLN A 6 -3.79 -9.16 11.40
C GLN A 6 -3.02 -8.56 12.57
N ASP A 7 -3.50 -8.77 13.80
CA ASP A 7 -2.84 -8.28 15.02
C ASP A 7 -2.50 -6.77 14.97
N ASP A 8 -3.46 -5.95 14.50
CA ASP A 8 -3.33 -4.49 14.29
C ASP A 8 -2.25 -4.06 13.26
N ILE A 9 -1.75 -5.00 12.45
CA ILE A 9 -0.82 -4.75 11.35
C ILE A 9 -1.57 -4.84 10.03
N LEU A 10 -1.42 -3.81 9.18
CA LEU A 10 -1.93 -3.86 7.80
C LEU A 10 -0.94 -4.62 6.92
N CYS A 11 -1.41 -5.67 6.27
CA CYS A 11 -0.62 -6.50 5.37
C CYS A 11 -1.06 -6.26 3.91
N ILE A 12 -0.12 -5.89 3.04
CA ILE A 12 -0.30 -5.90 1.58
C ILE A 12 0.08 -7.27 1.04
N ASP A 13 -0.81 -7.87 0.26
CA ASP A 13 -0.57 -9.15 -0.39
C ASP A 13 0.67 -9.08 -1.31
N LYS A 14 1.53 -10.09 -1.22
CA LYS A 14 2.81 -10.18 -1.94
C LYS A 14 2.69 -9.91 -3.46
N ASP A 15 1.58 -10.29 -4.10
CA ASP A 15 1.43 -10.13 -5.55
C ASP A 15 0.98 -8.71 -5.93
N ASP A 16 0.57 -7.90 -4.95
CA ASP A 16 0.15 -6.51 -5.09
C ASP A 16 1.22 -5.50 -4.61
N VAL A 17 2.32 -5.98 -4.05
CA VAL A 17 3.47 -5.15 -3.68
C VAL A 17 4.17 -4.65 -4.96
N PRO A 18 4.55 -3.37 -5.06
CA PRO A 18 5.27 -2.87 -6.23
C PRO A 18 6.64 -3.55 -6.39
N ALA A 19 7.07 -3.72 -7.64
CA ALA A 19 8.39 -4.26 -7.95
C ALA A 19 9.39 -3.14 -8.28
N PHE A 20 10.59 -3.23 -7.71
CA PHE A 20 11.72 -2.42 -8.17
C PHE A 20 12.23 -2.91 -9.52
N LYS A 21 12.47 -1.97 -10.46
CA LYS A 21 13.06 -2.29 -11.77
C LYS A 21 14.26 -1.39 -12.06
N LYS A 22 15.46 -1.98 -12.13
CA LYS A 22 16.68 -1.25 -12.54
C LYS A 22 16.51 -0.70 -13.97
N GLY A 23 16.72 0.61 -14.14
CA GLY A 23 16.45 1.30 -15.41
C GLY A 23 14.97 1.46 -15.76
N GLY A 24 14.06 1.16 -14.82
CA GLY A 24 12.62 1.36 -14.99
C GLY A 24 12.17 2.81 -14.73
N SER A 25 10.85 3.00 -14.65
CA SER A 25 10.25 4.31 -14.35
C SER A 25 10.75 4.85 -13.01
N VAL A 26 11.24 6.10 -13.03
CA VAL A 26 11.66 6.83 -11.82
C VAL A 26 10.51 6.89 -10.82
N VAL A 27 9.28 7.20 -11.28
CA VAL A 27 8.12 7.33 -10.40
C VAL A 27 7.76 6.02 -9.73
N ARG A 28 7.74 4.89 -10.49
CA ARG A 28 7.45 3.56 -9.91
C ARG A 28 8.51 3.12 -8.91
N ASN A 29 9.78 3.39 -9.20
CA ASN A 29 10.85 3.08 -8.26
C ASN A 29 10.79 3.98 -7.02
N SER A 30 10.43 5.26 -7.16
CA SER A 30 10.19 6.14 -6.02
C SER A 30 9.01 5.66 -5.17
N TYR A 31 7.91 5.21 -5.80
CA TYR A 31 6.77 4.62 -5.11
C TYR A 31 7.18 3.38 -4.29
N PHE A 32 7.93 2.47 -4.92
CA PHE A 32 8.50 1.30 -4.26
C PHE A 32 9.31 1.68 -3.01
N TRP A 33 10.24 2.62 -3.15
CA TRP A 33 11.11 3.03 -2.04
C TRP A 33 10.35 3.78 -0.94
N ALA A 34 9.38 4.61 -1.32
CA ALA A 34 8.54 5.32 -0.36
C ALA A 34 7.71 4.34 0.50
N LEU A 35 7.02 3.38 -0.14
CA LEU A 35 6.31 2.31 0.57
C LEU A 35 7.24 1.51 1.48
N LYS A 36 8.39 1.09 0.95
CA LYS A 36 9.35 0.28 1.72
C LYS A 36 9.95 1.04 2.91
N SER A 37 10.06 2.36 2.82
CA SER A 37 10.65 3.17 3.89
C SER A 37 9.77 3.31 5.14
N ILE A 38 8.46 3.08 5.01
CA ILE A 38 7.49 3.20 6.11
C ILE A 38 6.92 1.84 6.54
N SER A 39 7.30 0.74 5.88
CA SER A 39 6.91 -0.61 6.31
C SER A 39 7.70 -1.05 7.54
N CYS A 40 7.05 -1.75 8.47
CA CYS A 40 7.73 -2.38 9.61
C CYS A 40 8.39 -3.71 9.20
N TYR A 41 7.82 -4.41 8.22
CA TYR A 41 8.42 -5.59 7.61
C TYR A 41 8.13 -5.65 6.10
N ALA A 42 9.18 -5.76 5.29
CA ALA A 42 9.09 -5.78 3.82
C ALA A 42 10.06 -6.82 3.25
N PRO A 43 9.74 -8.12 3.38
CA PRO A 43 10.58 -9.19 2.88
C PRO A 43 10.69 -9.12 1.35
N ARG A 44 11.72 -9.79 0.82
CA ARG A 44 11.87 -9.92 -0.64
C ARG A 44 10.72 -10.70 -1.26
N GLU A 45 10.27 -11.75 -0.57
CA GLU A 45 9.15 -12.62 -0.96
C GLU A 45 8.20 -12.67 0.24
N GLY A 46 6.94 -12.25 0.04
CA GLY A 46 5.94 -12.22 1.09
C GLY A 46 5.21 -10.89 1.18
N ASN A 47 4.29 -10.82 2.13
CA ASN A 47 3.45 -9.66 2.35
C ASN A 47 4.28 -8.52 2.96
N TRP A 48 3.91 -7.28 2.66
CA TRP A 48 4.49 -6.11 3.31
C TRP A 48 3.58 -5.63 4.43
N GLU A 49 4.18 -5.28 5.56
CA GLU A 49 3.50 -5.01 6.82
C GLU A 49 3.70 -3.55 7.25
N PHE A 50 2.64 -2.97 7.82
CA PHE A 50 2.61 -1.58 8.26
C PHE A 50 1.90 -1.48 9.61
N ASP A 51 2.64 -1.04 10.63
CA ASP A 51 2.10 -0.75 11.95
C ASP A 51 1.07 0.39 11.91
N GLN A 52 0.18 0.43 12.90
CA GLN A 52 -0.90 1.42 12.96
C GLN A 52 -0.38 2.87 12.96
N GLU A 53 0.78 3.12 13.58
CA GLU A 53 1.43 4.43 13.68
C GLU A 53 1.77 5.05 12.31
N VAL A 54 1.98 4.22 11.29
CA VAL A 54 2.32 4.67 9.94
C VAL A 54 1.13 4.72 8.98
N TRP A 55 -0.07 4.28 9.38
CA TRP A 55 -1.24 4.23 8.50
C TRP A 55 -1.64 5.61 7.95
N VAL A 56 -1.48 6.68 8.75
CA VAL A 56 -1.71 8.05 8.26
C VAL A 56 -0.74 8.41 7.14
N ALA A 57 0.54 8.03 7.28
CA ALA A 57 1.56 8.29 6.27
C ALA A 57 1.29 7.46 5.00
N LEU A 58 0.92 6.19 5.17
CA LEU A 58 0.52 5.31 4.08
C LEU A 58 -0.65 5.90 3.29
N ALA A 59 -1.74 6.29 3.95
CA ALA A 59 -2.91 6.86 3.29
C ALA A 59 -2.58 8.13 2.49
N ARG A 60 -1.83 9.07 3.08
CA ARG A 60 -1.41 10.30 2.38
C ARG A 60 -0.54 10.01 1.16
N MET A 61 0.40 9.06 1.31
CA MET A 61 1.28 8.67 0.22
C MET A 61 0.51 8.01 -0.93
N LEU A 62 -0.37 7.04 -0.63
CA LEU A 62 -1.21 6.38 -1.63
C LEU A 62 -2.11 7.39 -2.38
N MET A 63 -2.69 8.35 -1.66
CA MET A 63 -3.48 9.43 -2.25
C MET A 63 -2.64 10.30 -3.18
N ALA A 64 -1.47 10.77 -2.74
CA ALA A 64 -0.57 11.58 -3.56
C ALA A 64 -0.13 10.87 -4.85
N PHE A 65 0.16 9.57 -4.75
CA PHE A 65 0.52 8.75 -5.91
C PHE A 65 -0.67 8.48 -6.84
N THR A 66 -1.88 8.34 -6.31
CA THR A 66 -3.13 8.26 -7.09
C THR A 66 -3.34 9.53 -7.91
N GLU A 67 -3.24 10.69 -7.27
CA GLU A 67 -3.45 12.00 -7.90
C GLU A 67 -2.37 12.35 -8.92
N SER A 68 -1.18 11.77 -8.80
CA SER A 68 -0.08 11.97 -9.76
C SER A 68 -0.36 11.42 -11.15
N GLY A 69 -1.28 10.45 -11.29
CA GLY A 69 -1.66 9.83 -12.56
C GLY A 69 -0.63 8.89 -13.19
N TYR A 70 0.51 8.62 -12.52
CA TYR A 70 1.57 7.76 -13.04
C TYR A 70 1.38 6.26 -12.74
N LEU A 71 0.50 5.94 -11.78
CA LEU A 71 0.19 4.60 -11.32
C LEU A 71 -1.27 4.27 -11.63
N GLY A 72 -1.58 3.01 -11.89
CA GLY A 72 -2.95 2.56 -12.01
C GLY A 72 -3.67 2.66 -10.66
N TYR A 73 -4.98 2.95 -10.68
CA TYR A 73 -5.77 3.03 -9.45
C TYR A 73 -5.69 1.75 -8.59
N SER A 74 -5.55 0.58 -9.21
CA SER A 74 -5.36 -0.68 -8.50
C SER A 74 -4.02 -0.78 -7.76
N GLU A 75 -3.00 -0.01 -8.14
CA GLU A 75 -1.69 0.02 -7.47
C GLU A 75 -1.72 0.87 -6.20
N THR A 76 -2.69 1.79 -6.06
CA THR A 76 -2.75 2.76 -4.96
C THR A 76 -4.01 2.69 -4.12
N CYS A 77 -5.02 1.91 -4.54
CA CYS A 77 -6.24 1.67 -3.80
C CYS A 77 -6.18 0.34 -3.02
N LEU A 78 -6.38 0.46 -1.70
CA LEU A 78 -6.46 -0.66 -0.76
C LEU A 78 -7.77 -1.42 -0.96
N LYS A 79 -7.67 -2.72 -1.20
CA LYS A 79 -8.81 -3.62 -1.37
C LYS A 79 -8.91 -4.53 -0.17
N PHE A 80 -9.80 -4.16 0.75
CA PHE A 80 -10.16 -4.97 1.90
C PHE A 80 -11.16 -6.06 1.50
N PRO A 81 -11.20 -7.21 2.21
CA PRO A 81 -12.31 -8.16 2.10
C PRO A 81 -13.64 -7.49 2.45
N GLU A 82 -14.73 -7.88 1.79
CA GLU A 82 -16.05 -7.23 1.90
C GLU A 82 -16.55 -7.10 3.35
N ASP A 83 -16.30 -8.11 4.19
CA ASP A 83 -16.74 -8.15 5.58
C ASP A 83 -15.74 -7.52 6.57
N THR A 84 -14.71 -6.81 6.09
CA THR A 84 -13.70 -6.20 6.96
C THR A 84 -14.03 -4.74 7.27
N PRO A 85 -14.20 -4.37 8.56
CA PRO A 85 -14.30 -2.97 8.94
C PRO A 85 -13.02 -2.22 8.58
N ILE A 86 -13.13 -1.26 7.65
CA ILE A 86 -11.98 -0.46 7.22
C ILE A 86 -11.70 0.61 8.30
N PRO A 87 -10.47 0.68 8.85
CA PRO A 87 -10.09 1.76 9.76
C PRO A 87 -10.28 3.14 9.12
N ASP A 88 -10.81 4.10 9.87
CA ASP A 88 -11.19 5.41 9.32
C ASP A 88 -10.02 6.15 8.64
N VAL A 89 -8.81 6.00 9.17
CA VAL A 89 -7.59 6.58 8.58
C VAL A 89 -7.28 6.04 7.18
N LEU A 90 -7.66 4.79 6.88
CA LEU A 90 -7.42 4.15 5.59
C LEU A 90 -8.59 4.31 4.63
N ARG A 91 -9.78 4.73 5.10
CA ARG A 91 -11.02 4.78 4.31
C ARG A 91 -10.90 5.61 3.02
N SER A 92 -10.13 6.70 3.06
CA SER A 92 -9.94 7.60 1.91
C SER A 92 -9.17 6.99 0.74
N VAL A 93 -8.42 5.92 0.98
CA VAL A 93 -7.62 5.21 -0.03
C VAL A 93 -8.06 3.76 -0.21
N SER A 94 -9.26 3.44 0.27
CA SER A 94 -9.80 2.09 0.23
C SER A 94 -11.05 2.01 -0.63
N SER A 95 -11.28 0.86 -1.25
CA SER A 95 -12.55 0.52 -1.88
C SER A 95 -13.19 -0.65 -1.14
N TYR A 96 -14.48 -0.56 -0.83
CA TYR A 96 -15.31 -1.76 -0.79
C TYR A 96 -15.48 -2.21 -2.25
N LEU A 97 -15.29 -3.51 -2.51
CA LEU A 97 -15.70 -4.09 -3.79
C LEU A 97 -17.22 -3.96 -3.97
#